data_AF-A0A7C5X1F8-F1
#
_entry.id   AF-A0A7C5X1F8-F1
#
_cell.length_a   1.000
_cell.length_b   1.000
_cell.length_c   1.000
_cell.angle_alpha   90.00
_cell.angle_beta   90.00
_cell.angle_gamma   90.00
#
_symmetry.space_group_name_H-M   'P 1'
#
loop_
_entity.id
_entity.type
_entity.pdbx_description
1 polymer ?
#
loop_
_entity_poly.entity_id
_entity_poly.type
_entity_poly.pdbx_seq_one_letter_code
_entity_poly.pdbx_strand_id
1 'polypeptide(L)'
;MDVQVYRSLDDPHIYVRKISPQIEEFVKKERLPVKVIHDWTKVLGDGSLKLLFIGQAEVLLDLREALKGVTATAVRSERNYLEVLPPGISKGAGLAWLCAWLGIPLERVAAVGDKVMCPCLSGWVSEGPWLMLLNLFAARPILPSLQFPNSVSS
;
A
#
# COMPACT_ATOMS: atom_id res chain seq x y z
N MET A 1 2.05 20.79 -5.36
CA MET A 1 2.14 19.34 -5.10
C MET A 1 2.74 19.16 -3.72
N ASP A 2 2.12 18.34 -2.89
CA ASP A 2 2.64 17.94 -1.59
C ASP A 2 3.17 16.51 -1.66
N VAL A 3 4.07 16.16 -0.75
CA VAL A 3 4.67 14.83 -0.65
C VAL A 3 4.63 14.35 0.79
N GLN A 4 4.28 13.07 0.94
CA GLN A 4 4.27 12.35 2.20
C GLN A 4 5.25 11.19 2.14
N VAL A 5 5.95 10.92 3.24
CA VAL A 5 6.84 9.77 3.40
C VAL A 5 6.28 8.84 4.47
N TYR A 6 6.26 7.56 4.14
CA TYR A 6 5.99 6.47 5.07
C TYR A 6 7.31 5.76 5.33
N ARG A 7 7.70 5.64 6.61
CA ARG A 7 9.02 5.12 6.98
C ARG A 7 9.04 3.61 7.16
N SER A 8 8.25 3.07 8.07
CA SER A 8 8.30 1.65 8.44
C SER A 8 6.93 1.19 8.95
N LEU A 9 6.76 -0.12 9.13
CA LEU A 9 5.47 -0.70 9.55
C LEU A 9 5.15 -0.37 11.02
N ASP A 10 6.18 -0.16 11.82
CA ASP A 10 6.13 0.19 13.24
C ASP A 10 5.98 1.71 13.48
N ASP A 11 6.17 2.54 12.45
CA ASP A 11 5.98 3.99 12.56
C ASP A 11 4.62 4.41 11.99
N PRO A 12 3.65 4.80 12.84
CA PRO A 12 2.32 5.18 12.38
C PRO A 12 2.29 6.58 11.73
N HIS A 13 3.40 7.33 11.75
CA HIS A 13 3.42 8.71 11.29
C HIS A 13 3.62 8.83 9.78
N ILE A 14 2.86 9.74 9.18
CA ILE A 14 3.19 10.29 7.87
C ILE A 14 4.06 11.54 8.04
N TYR A 15 5.03 11.68 7.16
CA TYR A 15 6.05 12.71 7.24
C TYR A 15 5.94 13.67 6.06
N VAL A 16 5.81 14.97 6.34
CA VAL A 16 5.50 15.99 5.33
C VAL A 16 6.40 17.22 5.47
N ARG A 17 6.57 18.00 4.39
CA ARG A 17 7.34 19.26 4.43
C ARG A 17 6.66 20.35 5.25
N LYS A 18 5.33 20.41 5.13
CA LYS A 18 4.46 21.41 5.70
C LYS A 18 3.05 20.84 5.76
N ILE A 19 2.22 21.39 6.65
CA ILE A 19 0.78 21.13 6.64
C ILE A 19 0.16 22.08 5.61
N SER A 20 -0.34 21.53 4.51
CA SER A 20 -1.16 22.23 3.52
C SER A 20 -2.63 21.80 3.68
N PRO A 21 -3.61 22.55 3.12
CA PRO A 21 -5.00 22.12 3.13
C PRO A 21 -5.22 20.70 2.58
N GLN A 22 -4.45 20.30 1.57
CA GLN A 22 -4.50 18.94 1.02
C GLN A 22 -4.02 17.88 2.03
N ILE A 23 -2.99 18.19 2.81
CA ILE A 23 -2.50 17.29 3.87
C ILE A 23 -3.50 17.23 5.03
N GLU A 24 -4.12 18.34 5.40
CA GLU A 24 -5.17 18.37 6.43
C GLU A 24 -6.36 17.49 6.03
N GLU A 25 -6.83 17.63 4.78
CA GLU A 25 -7.91 16.81 4.24
C GLU A 25 -7.55 15.32 4.24
N PHE A 26 -6.33 14.99 3.82
CA PHE A 26 -5.83 13.62 3.84
C PHE A 26 -5.77 13.04 5.26
N VAL A 27 -5.18 13.77 6.21
CA VAL A 27 -5.08 13.35 7.62
C VAL A 27 -6.45 13.16 8.24
N LYS A 28 -7.41 14.02 7.91
CA LYS A 28 -8.81 13.89 8.36
C LYS A 28 -9.49 12.66 7.80
N LYS A 29 -9.25 12.33 6.52
CA LYS A 29 -9.79 11.15 5.83
C LYS A 29 -9.20 9.85 6.39
N GLU A 30 -7.87 9.77 6.45
CA GLU A 30 -7.12 8.53 6.76
C GLU A 30 -6.87 8.33 8.27
N ARG A 31 -7.07 9.38 9.09
CA ARG A 31 -6.87 9.37 10.55
C ARG A 31 -5.44 8.95 10.97
N LEU A 32 -4.44 9.35 10.19
CA LEU A 32 -3.03 9.07 10.46
C LEU A 32 -2.34 10.26 11.15
N PRO A 33 -1.49 10.03 12.17
CA PRO A 33 -0.73 11.11 12.79
C PRO A 33 0.31 11.67 11.80
N VAL A 34 0.46 12.99 11.78
CA VAL A 34 1.36 13.70 10.85
C VAL A 34 2.51 14.36 11.59
N LYS A 35 3.71 14.30 11.02
CA LYS A 35 4.91 14.99 11.49
C LYS A 35 5.49 15.86 10.39
N VAL A 36 5.69 17.15 10.71
CA VAL A 36 6.37 18.09 9.82
C VAL A 36 7.88 17.94 9.97
N ILE A 37 8.59 17.84 8.84
CA ILE A 37 10.05 17.74 8.83
C ILE A 37 10.65 18.72 7.84
N HIS A 38 11.77 19.29 8.26
CA HIS A 38 12.58 20.20 7.45
C HIS A 38 13.81 19.51 6.85
N ASP A 39 14.30 18.45 7.50
CA ASP A 39 15.48 17.67 7.08
C ASP A 39 15.08 16.30 6.52
N TRP A 40 15.09 16.19 5.19
CA TRP A 40 14.67 15.00 4.46
C TRP A 40 15.66 13.84 4.57
N THR A 41 16.93 14.12 4.83
CA THR A 41 17.99 13.10 4.91
C THR A 41 17.79 12.16 6.10
N LYS A 42 17.12 12.63 7.15
CA LYS A 42 16.78 11.84 8.35
C LYS A 42 15.61 10.88 8.14
N VAL A 43 14.92 10.99 7.01
CA VAL A 43 13.61 10.38 6.76
C VAL A 43 13.67 9.49 5.52
N LEU A 44 14.33 9.98 4.48
CA LEU A 44 14.70 9.23 3.28
C LEU A 44 16.00 8.46 3.57
N GLY A 45 15.86 7.31 4.21
CA GLY A 45 16.93 6.31 4.33
C GLY A 45 16.50 4.98 3.71
N ASP A 46 17.36 3.96 3.78
CA ASP A 46 17.19 2.63 3.14
C ASP A 46 15.92 1.84 3.53
N GLY A 47 15.09 2.39 4.42
CA GLY A 47 13.88 1.75 4.93
C GLY A 47 12.55 2.33 4.46
N SER A 48 12.49 3.45 3.73
CA SER A 48 11.19 4.09 3.44
C SER A 48 10.24 3.19 2.64
N LEU A 49 9.07 2.90 3.20
CA LEU A 49 8.07 2.01 2.62
C LEU A 49 7.41 2.56 1.36
N LYS A 50 7.02 3.83 1.38
CA LYS A 50 6.38 4.49 0.24
C LYS A 50 6.44 6.01 0.33
N LEU A 51 6.41 6.64 -0.83
CA LEU A 51 6.14 8.06 -1.00
C LEU A 51 4.74 8.23 -1.59
N LEU A 52 4.00 9.22 -1.12
CA LEU A 52 2.72 9.62 -1.69
C LEU A 52 2.77 11.08 -2.12
N PHE A 53 2.58 11.34 -3.40
CA PHE A 53 2.46 12.67 -3.97
C PHE A 53 0.99 13.03 -4.13
N ILE A 54 0.63 14.22 -3.64
CA ILE A 54 -0.73 14.77 -3.73
C ILE A 54 -0.68 16.04 -4.57
N GLY A 55 -1.45 16.07 -5.66
CA GLY A 55 -1.42 17.19 -6.59
C GLY A 55 -2.45 17.08 -7.71
N GLN A 56 -2.35 18.02 -8.65
CA GLN A 56 -3.14 18.00 -9.88
C GLN A 56 -2.72 16.82 -10.76
N ALA A 57 -3.68 16.21 -11.44
CA ALA A 57 -3.48 14.98 -12.20
C ALA A 57 -2.42 15.12 -13.30
N GLU A 58 -2.35 16.29 -13.94
CA GLU A 58 -1.42 16.62 -15.01
C GLU A 58 0.02 16.65 -14.48
N VAL A 59 0.24 17.32 -13.35
CA VAL A 59 1.56 17.37 -12.68
C VAL A 59 2.02 15.98 -12.23
N LEU A 60 1.09 15.13 -11.78
CA LEU A 60 1.40 13.75 -11.38
C LEU A 60 1.68 12.85 -12.57
N LEU A 61 1.09 13.11 -13.73
CA LEU A 61 1.40 12.42 -14.97
C LEU A 61 2.84 12.73 -15.37
N ASP A 62 3.22 14.01 -15.39
CA ASP A 62 4.57 14.45 -15.72
C ASP A 62 5.61 13.87 -14.74
N LEU A 63 5.31 13.86 -13.44
CA LEU A 63 6.16 13.23 -12.44
C LEU A 63 6.33 11.73 -12.68
N ARG A 64 5.25 11.01 -13.00
CA ARG A 64 5.32 9.58 -13.31
C ARG A 64 6.17 9.32 -14.55
N GLU A 65 6.06 10.16 -15.57
CA GLU A 65 6.89 10.10 -16.77
C GLU A 65 8.36 10.37 -16.45
N ALA A 66 8.66 11.37 -15.61
CA ALA A 66 10.01 11.68 -15.16
C ALA A 66 10.64 10.57 -14.30
N LEU A 67 9.83 9.75 -13.64
CA LEU A 67 10.30 8.58 -12.87
C LEU A 67 10.60 7.35 -13.75
N LYS A 68 10.35 7.41 -15.07
CA LYS A 68 10.75 6.34 -15.99
C LYS A 68 12.27 6.19 -15.98
N GLY A 69 12.75 4.97 -15.70
CA GLY A 69 14.18 4.67 -15.58
C GLY A 69 14.74 4.77 -14.16
N VAL A 70 13.96 5.28 -13.20
CA VAL A 70 14.27 5.16 -11.78
C VAL A 70 13.89 3.74 -11.31
N THR A 71 14.72 3.12 -10.48
CA THR A 71 14.45 1.83 -9.86
C THR A 71 13.38 1.95 -8.75
N ALA A 72 12.15 2.26 -9.16
CA ALA A 72 11.00 2.42 -8.29
C ALA A 72 9.70 2.05 -9.03
N THR A 73 8.66 1.72 -8.28
CA THR A 73 7.34 1.40 -8.81
C THR A 73 6.42 2.59 -8.57
N ALA A 74 6.06 3.32 -9.63
CA ALA A 74 5.14 4.46 -9.56
C ALA A 74 3.70 4.04 -9.96
N VAL A 75 2.76 4.17 -9.03
CA VAL A 75 1.37 3.72 -9.17
C VAL A 75 0.41 4.85 -8.84
N ARG A 76 -0.55 5.10 -9.73
CA ARG A 76 -1.62 6.06 -9.46
C ARG A 76 -2.72 5.38 -8.64
N SER A 77 -2.91 5.79 -7.39
CA SER A 77 -3.92 5.20 -6.50
C SER A 77 -5.26 5.95 -6.53
N GLU A 78 -5.25 7.26 -6.79
CA GLU A 78 -6.43 8.09 -7.04
C GLU A 78 -6.11 9.15 -8.11
N ARG A 79 -7.13 9.88 -8.60
CA ARG A 79 -6.93 10.93 -9.63
C ARG A 79 -5.83 11.92 -9.25
N ASN A 80 -5.77 12.28 -7.96
CA ASN A 80 -4.86 13.30 -7.42
C ASN A 80 -3.72 12.69 -6.60
N TYR A 81 -3.55 11.36 -6.61
CA TYR A 81 -2.56 10.63 -5.78
C TYR A 81 -1.65 9.77 -6.65
N LEU A 82 -0.34 9.95 -6.47
CA LEU A 82 0.69 9.09 -7.06
C LEU A 82 1.54 8.49 -5.94
N GLU A 83 1.56 7.16 -5.84
CA GLU A 83 2.40 6.42 -4.93
C GLU A 83 3.69 5.99 -5.62
N VAL A 84 4.82 6.16 -4.94
CA VAL A 84 6.11 5.65 -5.37
C VAL A 84 6.59 4.67 -4.31
N LEU A 85 6.77 3.43 -4.74
CA LEU A 85 7.13 2.28 -3.92
C LEU A 85 8.51 1.76 -4.33
N PRO A 86 9.21 1.02 -3.47
CA PRO A 86 10.36 0.24 -3.88
C PRO A 86 10.04 -0.67 -5.08
N PRO A 87 11.05 -1.03 -5.89
CA PRO A 87 10.85 -1.88 -7.06
C PRO A 87 10.26 -3.23 -6.67
N GLY A 88 9.29 -3.74 -7.44
CA GLY A 88 8.70 -5.07 -7.25
C GLY A 88 7.66 -5.17 -6.14
N ILE A 89 7.38 -4.10 -5.40
CA ILE A 89 6.34 -4.08 -4.37
C ILE A 89 4.96 -3.85 -5.02
N SER A 90 4.07 -4.82 -4.84
CA SER A 90 2.66 -4.72 -5.26
C SER A 90 1.75 -5.57 -4.37
N LYS A 91 0.45 -5.27 -4.38
CA LYS A 91 -0.56 -6.11 -3.69
C LYS A 91 -0.55 -7.55 -4.22
N GLY A 92 -0.35 -7.75 -5.52
CA GLY A 92 -0.24 -9.08 -6.13
C GLY A 92 0.99 -9.84 -5.63
N ALA A 93 2.14 -9.17 -5.56
CA ALA A 93 3.36 -9.77 -5.00
C ALA A 93 3.19 -10.15 -3.51
N GLY A 94 2.54 -9.29 -2.73
CA GLY A 94 2.23 -9.58 -1.32
C GLY A 94 1.27 -10.75 -1.16
N LEU A 95 0.23 -10.83 -2.00
CA LEU A 95 -0.71 -11.96 -2.00
C LEU A 95 0.00 -13.27 -2.37
N ALA A 96 0.83 -13.28 -3.43
CA ALA A 96 1.60 -14.44 -3.83
C ALA A 96 2.53 -14.93 -2.72
N TRP A 97 3.22 -14.01 -2.04
CA TRP A 97 4.07 -14.33 -0.88
C TRP A 97 3.26 -14.96 0.26
N LEU A 98 2.10 -14.37 0.60
CA LEU A 98 1.23 -14.88 1.66
C LEU A 98 0.68 -16.27 1.33
N CYS A 99 0.26 -16.48 0.09
CA CYS A 99 -0.22 -17.77 -0.41
C CYS A 99 0.86 -18.85 -0.31
N ALA A 100 2.09 -18.53 -0.71
CA ALA A 100 3.23 -19.44 -0.57
C ALA A 100 3.52 -19.77 0.91
N TRP A 101 3.47 -18.77 1.79
CA TRP A 101 3.66 -18.96 3.23
C TRP A 101 2.58 -19.86 3.87
N LEU A 102 1.33 -19.73 3.43
CA LEU A 102 0.21 -20.55 3.89
C LEU A 102 0.09 -21.92 3.20
N GLY A 103 0.88 -22.19 2.16
CA GLY A 103 0.74 -23.39 1.34
C GLY A 103 -0.54 -23.42 0.49
N ILE A 104 -1.12 -22.26 0.17
CA ILE A 104 -2.35 -22.14 -0.62
C ILE A 104 -1.97 -21.83 -2.08
N PRO A 105 -2.38 -22.67 -3.05
CA PRO A 105 -2.15 -22.39 -4.47
C PRO A 105 -2.96 -21.17 -4.93
N LEU A 106 -2.33 -20.27 -5.72
CA LEU A 106 -2.95 -19.02 -6.18
C LEU A 106 -4.22 -19.27 -7.01
N GLU A 107 -4.31 -20.41 -7.69
CA GLU A 107 -5.47 -20.83 -8.49
C GLU A 107 -6.73 -21.02 -7.63
N ARG A 108 -6.58 -21.14 -6.30
CA ARG A 108 -7.68 -21.27 -5.34
C ARG A 108 -7.97 -19.98 -4.57
N VAL A 109 -7.32 -18.88 -4.91
CA VAL A 109 -7.38 -17.63 -4.17
C VAL A 109 -8.09 -16.62 -5.02
N ALA A 110 -9.19 -16.05 -4.52
CA ALA A 110 -9.85 -14.94 -5.16
C ALA A 110 -9.57 -13.60 -4.44
N ALA A 111 -9.09 -12.62 -5.21
CA ALA A 111 -8.83 -11.27 -4.73
C ALA A 111 -9.96 -10.33 -5.18
N VAL A 112 -10.60 -9.68 -4.22
CA VAL A 112 -11.66 -8.69 -4.48
C VAL A 112 -11.15 -7.31 -4.09
N GLY A 113 -11.31 -6.33 -4.97
CA GLY A 113 -10.93 -4.94 -4.75
C GLY A 113 -11.87 -3.98 -5.47
N ASP A 114 -12.10 -2.83 -4.85
CA ASP A 114 -12.95 -1.74 -5.34
C ASP A 114 -12.22 -0.79 -6.30
N LYS A 115 -10.89 -0.85 -6.32
CA LYS A 115 -10.03 0.01 -7.15
C LYS A 115 -9.02 -0.80 -7.96
N VAL A 116 -9.03 -0.60 -9.28
CA VAL A 116 -8.01 -1.13 -10.18
C VAL A 116 -6.74 -0.32 -10.01
N MET A 117 -5.78 -0.86 -9.25
CA MET A 117 -4.51 -0.19 -8.95
C MET A 117 -3.30 -0.80 -9.69
N CYS A 118 -3.46 -1.93 -10.40
CA CYS A 118 -2.38 -2.54 -11.20
C CYS A 118 -2.93 -3.35 -12.39
N PRO A 119 -2.31 -3.30 -13.59
CA PRO A 119 -2.63 -4.20 -14.70
C PRO A 119 -2.02 -5.61 -14.54
N CYS A 120 -1.19 -5.85 -13.52
CA CYS A 120 -0.56 -7.15 -13.25
C CYS A 120 -1.53 -8.26 -12.81
N LEU A 121 -2.82 -7.92 -12.63
CA LEU A 121 -3.91 -8.83 -12.29
C LEU A 121 -4.97 -8.86 -13.41
N SER A 122 -4.58 -8.76 -14.68
CA SER A 122 -5.48 -8.67 -15.84
C SER A 122 -6.43 -9.86 -16.09
N GLY A 123 -6.51 -10.83 -15.17
CA GLY A 123 -7.54 -11.89 -15.15
C GLY A 123 -8.62 -11.70 -14.07
N TRP A 124 -8.56 -10.62 -13.29
CA TRP A 124 -9.47 -10.39 -12.15
C TRP A 124 -10.55 -9.38 -12.52
N VAL A 125 -11.81 -9.83 -12.44
CA VAL A 125 -13.00 -9.02 -12.76
C VAL A 125 -13.10 -7.83 -11.82
N SER A 126 -13.06 -6.62 -12.39
CA SER A 126 -13.40 -5.38 -11.70
C SER A 126 -14.70 -4.82 -12.26
N GLU A 127 -15.84 -5.24 -11.73
CA GLU A 127 -17.08 -4.46 -11.85
C GLU A 127 -17.77 -4.44 -10.48
N GLY A 128 -18.05 -3.24 -9.98
CA GLY A 128 -18.90 -3.06 -8.79
C GLY A 128 -20.39 -3.06 -9.16
N PRO A 129 -21.32 -2.82 -8.22
CA PRO A 129 -21.26 -2.97 -6.76
C PRO A 129 -22.20 -4.10 -6.25
N TRP A 130 -21.84 -4.69 -5.11
CA TRP A 130 -22.59 -5.65 -4.29
C TRP A 130 -22.73 -7.11 -4.75
N LEU A 131 -22.39 -8.01 -3.79
CA LEU A 131 -22.67 -9.45 -3.69
C LEU A 131 -21.98 -10.39 -4.70
N MET A 132 -20.96 -11.14 -4.23
CA MET A 132 -21.14 -12.57 -3.95
C MET A 132 -19.92 -13.25 -3.27
N LEU A 133 -20.26 -13.90 -2.15
CA LEU A 133 -19.67 -15.07 -1.49
C LEU A 133 -18.41 -15.73 -2.08
N LEU A 134 -17.38 -15.87 -1.24
CA LEU A 134 -16.42 -16.98 -1.33
C LEU A 134 -16.87 -18.11 -0.41
N ASN A 135 -17.21 -19.24 -1.03
CA ASN A 135 -17.33 -20.53 -0.38
C ASN A 135 -15.97 -20.95 0.20
N LEU A 136 -15.75 -20.68 1.49
CA LEU A 136 -14.79 -21.41 2.32
C LEU A 136 -15.37 -22.79 2.67
N PHE A 137 -15.59 -23.64 1.68
CA PHE A 137 -15.99 -25.04 1.88
C PHE A 137 -15.18 -25.96 0.97
N ALA A 138 -13.90 -26.16 1.31
CA ALA A 138 -13.16 -27.40 1.04
C ALA A 138 -11.74 -27.36 1.66
N ALA A 139 -11.62 -27.05 2.95
CA ALA A 139 -10.43 -27.38 3.73
C ALA A 139 -10.83 -27.61 5.20
N ARG A 140 -11.34 -28.80 5.50
CA ARG A 140 -11.41 -29.32 6.88
C ARG A 140 -9.98 -29.63 7.38
N PRO A 141 -9.79 -29.71 8.70
CA PRO A 141 -8.96 -28.80 9.47
C PRO A 141 -7.48 -29.20 9.49
N ILE A 142 -6.59 -28.26 9.23
CA ILE A 142 -5.19 -28.35 9.65
C ILE A 142 -4.87 -27.06 10.40
N LEU A 143 -5.34 -26.98 11.64
CA LEU A 143 -4.79 -26.07 12.63
C LEU A 143 -4.54 -26.90 13.90
N PRO A 144 -3.30 -27.35 14.17
CA PRO A 144 -2.89 -27.52 15.55
C PRO A 144 -2.69 -26.12 16.14
N SER A 145 -3.53 -25.79 17.12
CA SER A 145 -3.29 -24.81 18.20
C SER A 145 -2.21 -23.75 17.95
N LEU A 146 -2.62 -22.57 17.47
CA LEU A 146 -1.85 -21.33 17.65
C LEU A 146 -1.72 -21.05 19.15
N GLN A 147 -0.55 -21.35 19.73
CA GLN A 147 -0.12 -20.75 20.99
C GLN A 147 0.66 -19.47 20.67
N PHE A 148 0.09 -18.33 21.06
CA PHE A 148 0.84 -17.08 21.14
C PHE A 148 1.76 -17.16 22.37
N PRO A 149 3.07 -16.86 22.26
CA PRO A 149 3.90 -16.72 23.46
C PRO A 149 3.42 -15.51 24.27
N ASN A 150 3.05 -15.78 25.53
CA ASN A 150 2.66 -14.79 26.51
C ASN A 150 3.73 -13.71 26.68
N SER A 151 3.24 -12.49 26.87
CA SER A 151 3.94 -11.32 27.42
C SER A 151 5.00 -11.69 28.47
N VAL A 152 6.23 -11.21 28.25
CA VAL A 152 7.21 -11.08 29.33
C VAL A 152 7.23 -9.60 29.73
N SER A 153 6.52 -9.33 30.81
CA SER A 153 6.75 -8.19 31.69
C SER A 153 8.00 -8.46 32.52
N SER A 154 8.91 -7.49 32.58
CA SER A 154 9.88 -7.31 33.67
C SER A 154 10.14 -5.82 33.83
#